data_AF-A0A496XY30-F1
#
_entry.id   AF-A0A496XY30-F1
#
_cell.length_a   1.000
_cell.length_b   1.000
_cell.length_c   1.000
_cell.angle_alpha   90.00
_cell.angle_beta   90.00
_cell.angle_gamma   90.00
#
_symmetry.space_group_name_H-M   'P 1'
#
loop_
_entity.id
_entity.type
_entity.pdbx_description
1 polymer ?
#
loop_
_entity_poly.entity_id
_entity_poly.type
_entity_poly.pdbx_seq_one_letter_code
_entity_poly.pdbx_strand_id
1 'polypeptide(L)'
;MKISTNKVVGIEYKLFDANTKEQLDTNVGKKPLEYISGKGHIIKGLEDALVGIEINESKDVIIDPKNAYGELNKDAVQDVPKEQFADIELSVGMALYGTGEHGETTQVTVKEINDSTVTIDFNHPMAGKKLMFSVLVVSVRDATANELSTATVGGVSGGCGCGNGDVGCGENKQEHKHKHKEGGCCSS
;
A
#
# COMPACT_ATOMS: atom_id res chain seq x y z
N MET A 1 13.29 3.67 24.78
CA MET A 1 13.17 2.26 24.29
C MET A 1 13.45 2.31 22.81
N LYS A 2 14.45 1.56 22.33
CA LYS A 2 14.89 1.63 20.93
C LYS A 2 14.08 0.67 20.06
N ILE A 3 13.84 1.07 18.81
CA ILE A 3 13.26 0.17 17.80
C ILE A 3 14.24 -0.97 17.51
N SER A 4 13.74 -2.20 17.53
CA SER A 4 14.49 -3.43 17.21
C SER A 4 13.56 -4.42 16.51
N THR A 5 14.12 -5.48 15.94
CA THR A 5 13.38 -6.56 15.26
C THR A 5 12.28 -7.14 16.15
N ASN A 6 11.13 -7.49 15.57
CA ASN A 6 9.95 -8.05 16.23
C ASN A 6 9.25 -7.10 17.23
N LYS A 7 9.35 -5.79 17.02
CA LYS A 7 8.59 -4.79 17.78
C LYS A 7 7.49 -4.18 16.95
N VAL A 8 6.37 -3.89 17.60
CA VAL A 8 5.30 -3.08 17.03
C VAL A 8 5.67 -1.62 17.23
N VAL A 9 5.73 -0.89 16.13
CA VAL A 9 6.07 0.53 16.11
C VAL A 9 4.92 1.28 15.45
N GLY A 10 4.36 2.24 16.18
CA GLY A 10 3.45 3.23 15.62
C GLY A 10 4.26 4.43 15.14
N ILE A 11 4.15 4.75 13.85
CA ILE A 11 4.79 5.92 13.26
C ILE A 11 3.75 6.82 12.59
N GLU A 12 3.99 8.13 12.68
CA GLU A 12 3.45 9.08 11.74
C GLU A 12 4.51 9.38 10.69
N TYR A 13 4.10 9.53 9.43
CA TYR A 13 5.04 9.86 8.36
C TYR A 13 4.48 10.99 7.49
N LYS A 14 5.39 11.77 6.92
CA LYS A 14 5.14 12.70 5.83
C LYS A 14 6.04 12.31 4.67
N LEU A 15 5.45 12.14 3.50
CA LEU A 15 6.13 11.79 2.28
C LEU A 15 6.22 13.03 1.38
N PHE A 16 7.45 13.41 1.07
CA PHE A 16 7.76 14.50 0.15
C PHE A 16 8.53 13.97 -1.05
N ASP A 17 8.32 14.57 -2.21
CA ASP A 17 9.19 14.37 -3.36
C ASP A 17 10.53 15.09 -3.11
N ALA A 18 11.66 14.41 -3.23
CA ALA A 18 12.96 15.04 -2.96
C ALA A 18 13.38 16.03 -4.06
N ASN A 19 12.82 15.94 -5.27
CA ASN A 19 13.12 16.84 -6.38
C ASN A 19 12.23 18.09 -6.32
N THR A 20 10.91 17.92 -6.17
CA THR A 20 9.96 19.04 -6.17
C THR A 20 9.69 19.60 -4.78
N LYS A 21 10.07 18.87 -3.71
CA LYS A 21 9.71 19.13 -2.30
C LYS A 21 8.19 19.22 -2.08
N GLU A 22 7.41 18.69 -3.01
CA GLU A 22 5.97 18.64 -2.90
C GLU A 22 5.56 17.52 -1.95
N GLN A 23 4.56 17.78 -1.10
CA GLN A 23 4.04 16.76 -0.20
C GLN A 23 3.15 15.80 -1.00
N LEU A 24 3.60 14.56 -1.12
CA LEU A 24 2.86 13.52 -1.85
C LEU A 24 1.86 12.81 -0.94
N ASP A 25 2.24 12.52 0.30
CA ASP A 25 1.39 11.81 1.27
C ASP A 25 1.70 12.26 2.70
N THR A 26 0.73 12.11 3.61
CA THR A 26 0.93 12.33 5.04
C THR A 26 -0.10 11.56 5.86
N ASN A 27 0.38 10.99 6.95
CA ASN A 27 -0.45 10.38 7.99
C ASN A 27 -0.43 11.17 9.31
N VAL A 28 0.20 12.35 9.33
CA VAL A 28 0.24 13.22 10.51
C VAL A 28 -1.16 13.78 10.80
N GLY A 29 -1.66 13.56 12.02
CA GLY A 29 -3.01 13.96 12.42
C GLY A 29 -4.10 12.94 12.08
N LYS A 30 -3.73 11.75 11.59
CA LYS A 30 -4.63 10.60 11.38
C LYS A 30 -4.24 9.47 12.35
N LYS A 31 -4.82 8.27 12.17
CA LYS A 31 -4.40 7.09 12.94
C LYS A 31 -2.94 6.76 12.59
N PRO A 32 -2.03 6.65 13.57
CA PRO A 32 -0.63 6.32 13.30
C PRO A 32 -0.53 4.98 12.58
N LEU A 33 0.43 4.88 11.66
CA LEU A 33 0.69 3.65 10.93
C LEU A 33 1.48 2.72 11.84
N GLU A 34 0.82 1.65 12.29
CA GLU A 34 1.47 0.64 13.12
C GLU A 34 1.98 -0.51 12.26
N TYR A 35 3.26 -0.83 12.40
CA TYR A 35 3.89 -1.93 11.67
C TYR A 35 4.79 -2.74 12.59
N ILE A 36 5.19 -3.93 12.12
CA ILE A 36 6.13 -4.80 12.84
C ILE A 36 7.50 -4.64 12.20
N SER A 37 8.48 -4.18 12.97
CA SER A 37 9.87 -4.11 12.53
C SER A 37 10.44 -5.51 12.33
N GLY A 38 11.15 -5.75 11.22
CA GLY A 38 11.75 -7.02 10.83
C GLY A 38 10.89 -7.89 9.91
N LYS A 39 9.74 -7.39 9.45
CA LYS A 39 8.79 -8.17 8.64
C LYS A 39 8.59 -7.62 7.23
N GLY A 40 9.26 -6.53 6.85
CA GLY A 40 9.15 -5.94 5.51
C GLY A 40 7.78 -5.35 5.19
N HIS A 41 7.03 -4.89 6.21
CA HIS A 41 5.73 -4.24 6.01
C HIS A 41 5.84 -2.85 5.37
N ILE A 42 7.01 -2.23 5.50
CA ILE A 42 7.33 -0.92 4.95
C ILE A 42 8.54 -1.05 4.03
N ILE A 43 8.80 -0.01 3.25
CA ILE A 43 9.95 0.04 2.36
C ILE A 43 11.25 -0.15 3.17
N LYS A 44 12.15 -0.98 2.63
CA LYS A 44 13.38 -1.39 3.30
C LYS A 44 14.21 -0.18 3.76
N GLY A 45 14.31 0.85 2.92
CA GLY A 45 15.04 2.07 3.26
C GLY A 45 14.48 2.83 4.47
N LEU A 46 13.17 2.75 4.70
CA LEU A 46 12.53 3.38 5.86
C LEU A 46 12.68 2.50 7.10
N GLU A 47 12.52 1.19 6.93
CA GLU A 47 12.71 0.22 8.00
C GLU A 47 14.11 0.32 8.61
N ASP A 48 15.16 0.26 7.77
CA ASP A 48 16.55 0.35 8.19
C ASP A 48 16.86 1.68 8.89
N ALA A 49 16.24 2.78 8.43
CA ALA A 49 16.47 4.09 9.02
C ALA A 49 15.79 4.28 10.38
N LEU A 50 14.67 3.57 10.62
CA LEU A 50 13.92 3.56 11.87
C LEU A 50 14.55 2.66 12.94
N VAL A 51 15.37 1.67 12.56
CA VAL A 51 16.09 0.83 13.53
C VAL A 51 16.98 1.70 14.41
N GLY A 52 16.83 1.55 15.74
CA GLY A 52 17.64 2.26 16.73
C GLY A 52 17.12 3.63 17.17
N ILE A 53 16.05 4.15 16.56
CA ILE A 53 15.37 5.39 16.98
C ILE A 53 14.57 5.16 18.27
N GLU A 54 14.42 6.20 19.10
CA GLU A 54 13.59 6.16 20.30
C GLU A 54 12.15 6.66 20.09
N ILE A 55 11.27 6.31 21.02
CA ILE A 55 9.89 6.82 21.04
C ILE A 55 9.87 8.36 21.19
N ASN A 56 8.96 9.02 20.48
CA ASN A 56 8.82 10.47 20.34
C ASN A 56 9.99 11.17 19.61
N GLU A 57 10.84 10.42 18.90
CA GLU A 57 11.89 10.98 18.07
C GLU A 57 11.41 11.07 16.62
N SER A 58 11.68 12.22 15.98
CA SER A 58 11.45 12.42 14.55
C SER A 58 12.76 12.35 13.78
N LYS A 59 12.73 11.71 12.63
CA LYS A 59 13.87 11.59 11.73
C LYS A 59 13.45 11.79 10.29
N ASP A 60 14.24 12.57 9.57
CA ASP A 60 14.09 12.74 8.13
C ASP A 60 15.04 11.78 7.42
N VAL A 61 14.47 10.96 6.55
CA VAL A 61 15.17 9.93 5.81
C VAL A 61 14.92 10.15 4.33
N ILE A 62 16.00 10.32 3.58
CA ILE A 62 15.92 10.40 2.13
C ILE A 62 16.18 9.00 1.58
N ILE A 63 15.18 8.46 0.89
CA ILE A 63 15.21 7.11 0.35
C ILE A 63 15.29 7.21 -1.17
N ASP A 64 16.36 6.62 -1.72
CA ASP A 64 16.51 6.48 -3.15
C ASP A 64 15.44 5.54 -3.72
N PRO A 65 14.99 5.73 -4.97
CA PRO A 65 13.90 4.95 -5.57
C PRO A 65 14.12 3.43 -5.43
N LYS A 66 15.36 2.96 -5.60
CA LYS A 66 15.78 1.56 -5.37
C LYS A 66 15.31 0.95 -4.04
N ASN A 67 15.29 1.76 -2.97
CA ASN A 67 14.99 1.33 -1.60
C ASN A 67 13.58 1.75 -1.13
N ALA A 68 12.82 2.44 -1.99
CA ALA A 68 11.44 2.84 -1.76
C ALA A 68 10.48 1.96 -2.58
N TYR A 69 9.94 2.50 -3.68
CA TYR A 69 8.98 1.82 -4.56
C TYR A 69 9.64 1.16 -5.78
N GLY A 70 10.97 1.09 -5.80
CA GLY A 70 11.75 0.61 -6.94
C GLY A 70 12.17 1.73 -7.89
N GLU A 71 13.12 1.40 -8.76
CA GLU A 71 13.48 2.28 -9.87
C GLU A 71 12.40 2.28 -10.94
N LEU A 72 12.34 3.36 -11.70
CA LEU A 72 11.59 3.37 -12.95
C LEU A 72 12.21 2.32 -13.85
N ASN A 73 11.52 1.20 -14.02
CA ASN A 73 11.96 0.16 -14.91
C ASN A 73 11.53 0.53 -16.34
N LYS A 74 12.49 0.85 -17.20
CA LYS A 74 12.20 1.17 -18.61
C LYS A 74 11.69 -0.06 -19.36
N ASP A 75 12.04 -1.26 -18.92
CA ASP A 75 11.52 -2.52 -19.46
C ASP A 75 10.06 -2.79 -19.02
N ALA A 76 9.58 -2.08 -17.99
CA ALA A 76 8.15 -2.08 -17.62
C ALA A 76 7.33 -1.08 -18.44
N VAL A 77 7.92 -0.48 -19.48
CA VAL A 77 7.20 0.29 -20.48
C VAL A 77 6.97 -0.63 -21.68
N GLN A 78 5.71 -0.85 -22.03
CA GLN A 78 5.34 -1.69 -23.17
C GLN A 78 4.55 -0.88 -24.18
N ASP A 79 4.79 -1.18 -25.45
CA ASP A 79 3.99 -0.67 -26.56
C ASP A 79 2.87 -1.66 -26.86
N VAL A 80 1.65 -1.20 -26.66
CA VAL A 80 0.45 -2.01 -26.88
C VAL A 80 -0.29 -1.48 -28.11
N PRO A 81 -0.80 -2.33 -29.00
CA PRO A 81 -1.55 -1.88 -30.17
C PRO A 81 -2.77 -1.06 -29.74
N LYS A 82 -2.97 0.10 -30.37
CA LYS A 82 -4.11 0.98 -30.07
C LYS A 82 -5.46 0.28 -30.28
N GLU A 83 -5.50 -0.74 -31.14
CA GLU A 83 -6.67 -1.59 -31.39
C GLU A 83 -7.22 -2.25 -30.12
N GLN A 84 -6.36 -2.59 -29.15
CA GLN A 84 -6.82 -3.15 -27.86
C GLN A 84 -7.58 -2.12 -26.99
N PHE A 85 -7.45 -0.84 -27.33
CA PHE A 85 -8.09 0.28 -26.65
C PHE A 85 -9.04 1.04 -27.60
N ALA A 86 -9.46 0.42 -28.71
CA ALA A 86 -10.30 1.09 -29.71
C ALA A 86 -11.66 1.57 -29.16
N ASP A 87 -12.15 0.93 -28.10
CA ASP A 87 -13.39 1.30 -27.40
C ASP A 87 -13.18 2.32 -26.26
N ILE A 88 -11.95 2.79 -26.04
CA ILE A 88 -11.59 3.68 -24.94
C ILE A 88 -10.93 4.96 -25.49
N GLU A 89 -11.40 6.13 -25.05
CA GLU A 89 -10.71 7.39 -25.33
C GLU A 89 -9.40 7.47 -24.53
N LEU A 90 -8.30 7.15 -25.19
CA LEU A 90 -6.96 7.25 -24.61
C LEU A 90 -6.51 8.71 -24.53
N SER A 91 -6.02 9.10 -23.35
CA SER A 91 -5.33 10.37 -23.13
C SER A 91 -3.96 10.15 -22.52
N VAL A 92 -2.97 10.95 -22.95
CA VAL A 92 -1.63 10.93 -22.35
C VAL A 92 -1.73 11.33 -20.87
N GLY A 93 -1.12 10.54 -20.00
CA GLY A 93 -1.22 10.68 -18.54
C GLY A 93 -2.43 10.00 -17.90
N MET A 94 -3.30 9.36 -18.68
CA MET A 94 -4.43 8.59 -18.15
C MET A 94 -3.93 7.30 -17.49
N ALA A 95 -4.47 7.00 -16.31
CA ALA A 95 -4.28 5.70 -15.67
C ALA A 95 -5.32 4.70 -16.19
N LEU A 96 -4.85 3.55 -16.64
CA LEU A 96 -5.65 2.43 -17.15
C LEU A 96 -5.31 1.17 -16.36
N TYR A 97 -6.12 0.12 -16.49
CA TYR A 97 -5.81 -1.19 -15.96
C TYR A 97 -5.36 -2.08 -17.10
N GLY A 98 -4.07 -2.40 -17.14
CA GLY A 98 -3.47 -3.33 -18.08
C GLY A 98 -3.42 -4.74 -17.48
N THR A 99 -3.43 -5.76 -18.34
CA THR A 99 -3.12 -7.13 -17.91
C THR A 99 -1.62 -7.34 -18.06
N GLY A 100 -0.91 -7.55 -16.96
CA GLY A 100 0.53 -7.85 -17.00
C GLY A 100 0.82 -9.24 -17.57
N GLU A 101 2.09 -9.56 -17.83
CA GLU A 101 2.51 -10.87 -18.38
C GLU A 101 2.07 -12.08 -17.53
N HIS A 102 1.79 -11.87 -16.24
CA HIS A 102 1.32 -12.90 -15.31
C HIS A 102 -0.20 -12.98 -15.18
N GLY A 103 -0.98 -12.24 -16.00
CA GLY A 103 -2.44 -12.24 -15.96
C GLY A 103 -3.05 -11.39 -14.85
N GLU A 104 -2.23 -10.64 -14.11
CA GLU A 104 -2.68 -9.74 -13.06
C GLU A 104 -3.08 -8.39 -13.66
N THR A 105 -4.27 -7.89 -13.30
CA THR A 105 -4.70 -6.53 -13.62
C THR A 105 -3.86 -5.54 -12.81
N THR A 106 -2.97 -4.83 -13.50
CA THR A 106 -2.08 -3.82 -12.92
C THR A 106 -2.47 -2.45 -13.43
N GLN A 107 -2.45 -1.44 -12.57
CA GLN A 107 -2.66 -0.06 -12.99
C GLN A 107 -1.43 0.42 -13.78
N VAL A 108 -1.65 0.86 -15.00
CA VAL A 108 -0.64 1.41 -15.92
C VAL A 108 -0.96 2.85 -16.25
N THR A 109 0.05 3.63 -16.64
CA THR A 109 -0.14 5.02 -17.08
C THR A 109 0.24 5.17 -18.55
N VAL A 110 -0.62 5.82 -19.34
CA VAL A 110 -0.32 6.10 -20.75
C VAL A 110 0.76 7.18 -20.83
N LYS A 111 1.92 6.85 -21.38
CA LYS A 111 3.02 7.81 -21.57
C LYS A 111 2.93 8.53 -22.91
N GLU A 112 2.58 7.80 -23.96
CA GLU A 112 2.54 8.33 -25.31
C GLU A 112 1.50 7.56 -26.14
N ILE A 113 0.84 8.27 -27.05
CA ILE A 113 -0.12 7.70 -27.98
C ILE A 113 0.41 7.99 -29.38
N ASN A 114 0.84 6.95 -30.07
CA ASN A 114 1.22 6.99 -31.47
C ASN A 114 0.00 6.65 -32.36
N ASP A 115 0.15 6.79 -33.68
CA ASP A 115 -0.94 6.53 -34.63
C ASP A 115 -1.47 5.09 -34.57
N SER A 116 -0.59 4.11 -34.29
CA SER A 116 -0.93 2.67 -34.28
C SER A 116 -0.66 1.98 -32.94
N THR A 117 0.16 2.58 -32.08
CA THR A 117 0.61 1.98 -30.81
C THR A 117 0.46 2.96 -29.65
N VAL A 118 0.35 2.42 -28.44
CA VAL A 118 0.18 3.18 -27.20
C VAL A 118 1.24 2.70 -26.23
N THR A 119 2.09 3.63 -25.82
CA THR A 119 3.15 3.35 -24.86
C THR A 119 2.58 3.45 -23.46
N ILE A 120 2.45 2.31 -22.78
CA ILE A 120 1.96 2.21 -21.40
C ILE A 120 3.11 1.93 -20.44
N ASP A 121 3.08 2.59 -19.29
CA ASP A 121 4.06 2.47 -18.24
C ASP A 121 3.44 1.69 -17.07
N PHE A 122 3.95 0.48 -16.80
CA PHE A 122 3.52 -0.36 -15.69
C PHE A 122 4.19 0.00 -14.35
N ASN A 123 5.04 1.02 -14.32
CA ASN A 123 5.67 1.43 -13.08
C ASN A 123 4.65 2.04 -12.12
N HIS A 124 4.88 1.82 -10.81
CA HIS A 124 4.15 2.53 -9.77
C HIS A 124 4.31 4.06 -9.99
N PRO A 125 3.28 4.89 -9.78
CA PRO A 125 3.36 6.34 -10.00
C PRO A 125 4.44 7.07 -9.18
N MET A 126 4.98 6.39 -8.15
CA MET A 126 6.05 6.87 -7.27
C MET A 126 7.42 6.20 -7.53
N ALA A 127 7.49 5.23 -8.45
CA ALA A 127 8.75 4.56 -8.80
C ALA A 127 9.70 5.51 -9.55
N GLY A 128 11.00 5.36 -9.30
CA GLY A 128 12.04 6.22 -9.90
C GLY A 128 12.16 7.62 -9.30
N LYS A 129 11.26 8.02 -8.40
CA LYS A 129 11.36 9.29 -7.68
C LYS A 129 12.13 9.10 -6.38
N LYS A 130 13.01 10.04 -6.08
CA LYS A 130 13.69 10.11 -4.78
C LYS A 130 12.70 10.68 -3.77
N LEU A 131 12.47 9.96 -2.68
CA LEU A 131 11.42 10.28 -1.73
C LEU A 131 12.04 10.67 -0.40
N MET A 132 11.58 11.78 0.18
CA MET A 132 11.96 12.23 1.51
C MET A 132 10.84 11.90 2.48
N PHE A 133 11.12 10.97 3.40
CA PHE A 133 10.21 10.58 4.45
C PHE A 133 10.59 11.27 5.75
N SER A 134 9.69 12.08 6.30
CA SER A 134 9.79 12.60 7.66
C SER A 134 8.96 11.70 8.56
N VAL A 135 9.60 10.89 9.39
CA VAL A 135 8.93 9.92 10.27
C VAL A 135 9.05 10.35 11.72
N LEU A 136 7.96 10.19 12.47
CA LEU A 136 7.86 10.43 13.89
C LEU A 136 7.38 9.15 14.57
N VAL A 137 8.19 8.63 15.50
CA VAL A 137 7.81 7.45 16.26
C VAL A 137 6.89 7.86 17.40
N VAL A 138 5.62 7.45 17.35
CA VAL A 138 4.64 7.79 18.40
C VAL A 138 4.53 6.72 19.47
N SER A 139 4.75 5.45 19.12
CA SER A 139 4.65 4.33 20.05
C SER A 139 5.61 3.21 19.68
N VAL A 140 6.17 2.55 20.70
CA VAL A 140 7.00 1.35 20.53
C VAL A 140 6.59 0.36 21.61
N ARG A 141 6.23 -0.85 21.21
CA ARG A 141 5.94 -1.97 22.11
C ARG A 141 6.44 -3.28 21.55
N ASP A 142 6.58 -4.29 22.40
CA ASP A 142 6.91 -5.64 21.95
C ASP A 142 5.73 -6.27 21.19
N ALA A 143 6.02 -6.94 20.08
CA ALA A 143 5.02 -7.65 19.32
C ALA A 143 4.59 -8.93 20.06
N THR A 144 3.29 -9.20 20.07
CA THR A 144 2.78 -10.45 20.63
C THR A 144 3.02 -11.61 19.66
N ALA A 145 3.05 -12.85 20.17
CA ALA A 145 3.26 -14.04 19.35
C ALA A 145 2.22 -14.18 18.21
N ASN A 146 1.00 -13.69 18.44
CA ASN A 146 -0.06 -13.70 17.44
C ASN A 146 0.21 -12.68 16.31
N GLU A 147 0.66 -11.47 16.65
CA GLU A 147 1.04 -10.43 15.66
C GLU A 147 2.26 -10.85 14.83
N LEU A 148 3.24 -11.52 15.45
CA LEU A 148 4.41 -12.06 14.76
C LEU A 148 4.08 -13.17 13.75
N SER A 149 3.02 -13.93 14.04
CA SER A 149 2.54 -15.01 13.19
C SER A 149 1.64 -14.50 12.06
N THR A 150 0.81 -13.48 12.34
CA THR A 150 -0.14 -12.88 11.39
C THR A 150 0.45 -11.72 10.59
N ALA A 151 1.65 -11.25 10.94
CA ALA A 151 2.27 -10.08 10.34
C ALA A 151 1.32 -8.86 10.32
N THR A 152 0.46 -8.72 11.33
CA THR A 152 -0.55 -7.66 11.40
C THR A 152 -0.59 -7.09 12.82
N VAL A 153 -0.49 -5.76 12.95
CA VAL A 153 -0.57 -5.10 14.26
C VAL A 153 -2.02 -5.03 14.74
N GLY A 154 -2.24 -5.32 16.02
CA GLY A 154 -3.54 -5.14 16.66
C GLY A 154 -4.52 -6.29 16.47
N GLY A 155 -4.09 -7.36 15.76
CA GLY A 155 -4.79 -8.65 15.74
C GLY A 155 -6.31 -8.53 15.64
N VAL A 156 -6.82 -7.75 14.69
CA VAL A 156 -8.23 -7.89 14.34
C VAL A 156 -8.33 -9.15 13.49
N SER A 157 -8.85 -10.19 14.12
CA SER A 157 -9.63 -11.25 13.48
C SER A 157 -10.82 -10.61 12.75
N GLY A 158 -10.54 -9.89 11.68
CA GLY A 158 -11.47 -9.47 10.65
C GLY A 158 -11.03 -10.19 9.40
N GLY A 159 -11.22 -11.51 9.39
CA GLY A 159 -10.96 -12.32 8.22
C GLY A 159 -11.81 -11.84 7.05
N CYS A 160 -11.20 -11.09 6.15
CA CYS A 160 -11.51 -11.28 4.74
C CYS A 160 -10.76 -12.56 4.37
N GLY A 161 -11.48 -13.69 4.44
CA GLY A 161 -10.96 -15.00 4.08
C GLY A 161 -10.69 -15.05 2.59
N CYS A 162 -9.42 -15.03 2.20
CA CYS A 162 -9.01 -15.46 0.88
C CYS A 162 -8.57 -16.92 0.99
N GLY A 163 -9.44 -17.83 0.56
CA GLY A 163 -9.12 -19.25 0.49
C GLY A 163 -10.30 -20.16 0.17
N ASN A 164 -10.72 -20.11 -1.11
CA ASN A 164 -11.30 -21.19 -1.93
C ASN A 164 -12.72 -20.94 -2.46
N GLY A 165 -12.81 -20.88 -3.78
CA GLY A 165 -13.96 -21.33 -4.57
C GLY A 165 -15.08 -20.30 -4.70
N ASP A 166 -15.27 -19.86 -5.95
CA ASP A 166 -16.56 -19.60 -6.59
C ASP A 166 -17.68 -18.96 -5.75
N VAL A 167 -18.08 -17.74 -6.12
CA VAL A 167 -19.48 -17.36 -6.44
C VAL A 167 -19.55 -15.83 -6.56
N GLY A 168 -20.04 -15.38 -7.71
CA GLY A 168 -20.16 -13.98 -8.06
C GLY A 168 -21.12 -13.19 -7.16
N CYS A 169 -20.80 -11.92 -6.94
CA CYS A 169 -21.68 -10.97 -6.27
C CYS A 169 -22.24 -9.97 -7.28
N GLY A 170 -23.45 -10.27 -7.75
CA GLY A 170 -24.40 -9.27 -8.22
C GLY A 170 -25.11 -8.60 -7.04
N GLU A 171 -25.50 -7.35 -7.26
CA GLU A 171 -26.14 -6.40 -6.35
C GLU A 171 -27.34 -6.97 -5.55
N ASN A 172 -27.47 -6.62 -4.25
CA ASN A 172 -28.50 -5.67 -3.80
C ASN A 172 -28.47 -5.38 -2.28
N LYS A 173 -29.00 -4.21 -1.95
CA LYS A 173 -29.26 -3.61 -0.63
C LYS A 173 -30.01 -4.56 0.32
N GLN A 174 -29.74 -4.45 1.62
CA GLN A 174 -30.70 -3.96 2.64
C GLN A 174 -30.15 -4.05 4.08
N GLU A 175 -30.48 -3.01 4.85
CA GLU A 175 -30.17 -2.78 6.27
C GLU A 175 -30.66 -3.89 7.19
N HIS A 176 -29.94 -4.21 8.28
CA HIS A 176 -30.58 -4.74 9.49
C HIS A 176 -29.85 -4.32 10.80
N LYS A 177 -30.64 -3.72 11.69
CA LYS A 177 -30.29 -3.23 13.04
C LYS A 177 -30.09 -4.36 14.06
N HIS A 178 -29.24 -4.06 15.04
CA HIS A 178 -29.12 -4.58 16.42
C HIS A 178 -30.24 -5.51 16.95
N LYS A 179 -29.86 -6.59 17.66
CA LYS A 179 -29.96 -6.67 19.14
C LYS A 179 -29.43 -7.98 19.74
N HIS A 180 -29.04 -7.85 21.01
CA HIS A 180 -28.53 -8.82 21.98
C HIS A 180 -29.34 -10.12 22.07
N LYS A 181 -28.62 -11.24 22.25
CA LYS A 181 -29.14 -12.48 22.84
C LYS A 181 -29.03 -12.40 24.37
N GLU A 182 -30.18 -12.35 25.04
CA GLU A 182 -30.38 -13.05 26.32
C GLU A 182 -31.53 -14.06 26.11
N GLY A 183 -31.42 -15.20 26.78
CA GLY A 183 -32.14 -16.43 26.45
C GLY A 183 -33.67 -16.39 26.60
N GLY A 184 -34.30 -17.33 25.92
CA GLY A 184 -35.72 -17.66 26.06
C GLY A 184 -36.15 -18.66 24.98
N CYS A 185 -36.30 -19.93 25.38
CA CYS A 185 -36.72 -21.06 24.56
C CYS A 185 -38.22 -21.04 24.17
N CYS A 186 -38.52 -21.91 23.19
CA CYS A 186 -39.83 -22.49 22.80
C CYS A 186 -40.73 -21.64 21.88
N SER A 187 -41.53 -22.17 20.96
CA SER A 187 -41.70 -23.46 20.27
C SER A 187 -42.91 -23.25 19.33
N SER A 188 -42.95 -24.03 18.25
CA SER A 188 -44.07 -24.26 17.29
C SER A 188 -44.15 -23.33 16.09
#